data_AF-A0A5C6QAR6-F1
#
_entry.id   AF-A0A5C6QAR6-F1
#
_cell.length_a   1.000
_cell.length_b   1.000
_cell.length_c   1.000
_cell.angle_alpha   90.00
_cell.angle_beta   90.00
_cell.angle_gamma   90.00
#
_symmetry.space_group_name_H-M   'P 1'
#
loop_
_entity.id
_entity.type
_entity.pdbx_description
1 polymer ?
#
loop_
_entity_poly.entity_id
_entity_poly.type
_entity_poly.pdbx_seq_one_letter_code
_entity_poly.pdbx_strand_id
1 'polypeptide(L)'
;MITKISRNPEKFDSFELYSKLCAKNAFDINDVNSVDKVIESLRSALKENHKNLNLVFGKRVESMFGLVAASLGKCSLIKQEDGGEAYCNDDISIPDFRIVLKENNSSFLVEVKNYHREPFSNKFSFTKRYFESVLKYSELVGCPVKFAIYYSKMNLWVLLDPEAFEPHGGRYVVDLQTAMMQNEFITLGDQWISTTPPIEIYIISDPSKPATYDEDSGETNFIIKNVLCYCAGNLVETDKEKELLNLFAMYGKWTETEALPVVSQNRLISIKYKFEPEEEYSENGFDSIGQLTSMISSAYKMATEDNGSVVAIETVREAKSFSIVIPEDYSSKLLPLWRFRLQPNKG
;
A
#
# COMPACT_ATOMS: atom_id res chain seq x y z
N MET A 1 -7.65 -13.62 -5.61
CA MET A 1 -6.68 -12.97 -4.68
C MET A 1 -6.27 -14.01 -3.64
N ILE A 2 -5.14 -13.81 -2.96
CA ILE A 2 -4.70 -14.68 -1.87
C ILE A 2 -5.05 -14.06 -0.51
N THR A 3 -5.26 -14.90 0.50
CA THR A 3 -5.62 -14.48 1.86
C THR A 3 -4.47 -14.72 2.83
N LYS A 4 -4.27 -13.82 3.79
CA LYS A 4 -3.27 -14.00 4.86
C LYS A 4 -3.65 -15.21 5.71
N ILE A 5 -2.70 -16.11 5.95
CA ILE A 5 -2.89 -17.22 6.89
C ILE A 5 -2.54 -16.67 8.28
N SER A 6 -3.53 -16.59 9.17
CA SER A 6 -3.34 -16.07 10.53
C SER A 6 -2.66 -17.11 11.42
N ARG A 7 -1.59 -16.71 12.11
CA ARG A 7 -1.01 -17.45 13.24
C ARG A 7 -1.71 -17.03 14.53
N ASN A 8 -1.63 -17.87 15.57
CA ASN A 8 -2.03 -17.48 16.92
C ASN A 8 -0.79 -16.93 17.65
N PRO A 9 -0.61 -15.60 17.71
CA PRO A 9 0.59 -15.00 18.28
C PRO A 9 0.70 -15.26 19.78
N GLU A 10 -0.41 -15.31 20.50
CA GLU A 10 -0.45 -15.58 21.95
C GLU A 10 0.04 -16.98 22.30
N LYS A 11 -0.13 -17.95 21.39
CA LYS A 11 0.29 -19.33 21.60
C LYS A 11 1.70 -19.62 21.08
N PHE A 12 1.99 -19.18 19.87
CA PHE A 12 3.22 -19.58 19.17
C PHE A 12 4.30 -18.52 19.28
N ASP A 13 3.98 -17.27 18.95
CA ASP A 13 4.98 -16.22 18.82
C ASP A 13 5.41 -15.69 20.21
N SER A 14 4.50 -15.69 21.19
CA SER A 14 4.79 -15.31 22.58
C SER A 14 5.82 -16.25 23.23
N PHE A 15 5.65 -17.57 23.06
CA PHE A 15 6.54 -18.58 23.62
C PHE A 15 7.86 -18.63 22.87
N GLU A 16 7.84 -18.47 21.54
CA GLU A 16 9.06 -18.40 20.73
C GLU A 16 9.91 -17.16 21.08
N LEU A 17 9.26 -16.00 21.28
CA LEU A 17 9.95 -14.80 21.75
C LEU A 17 10.51 -15.01 23.17
N TYR A 18 9.72 -15.59 24.08
CA TYR A 18 10.14 -15.90 25.44
C TYR A 18 11.35 -16.83 25.45
N SER A 19 11.33 -17.94 24.71
CA SER A 19 12.44 -18.90 24.66
C SER A 19 13.71 -18.28 24.10
N LYS A 20 13.61 -17.43 23.05
CA LYS A 20 14.75 -16.70 22.49
C LYS A 20 15.34 -15.70 23.48
N LEU A 21 14.50 -14.98 24.23
CA LEU A 21 14.96 -14.04 25.25
C LEU A 21 15.57 -14.77 26.46
N CYS A 22 15.03 -15.91 26.87
CA CYS A 22 15.65 -16.74 27.91
C CYS A 22 17.01 -17.25 27.46
N ALA A 23 17.12 -17.81 26.25
CA ALA A 23 18.39 -18.29 25.70
C ALA A 23 19.46 -17.18 25.63
N LYS A 24 19.08 -15.99 25.13
CA LYS A 24 19.99 -14.83 25.03
C LYS A 24 20.52 -14.37 26.39
N ASN A 25 19.71 -14.46 27.44
CA ASN A 25 20.05 -13.97 28.79
C ASN A 25 20.42 -15.10 29.77
N ALA A 26 20.55 -16.35 29.28
CA ALA A 26 20.80 -17.55 30.08
C ALA A 26 19.78 -17.74 31.24
N PHE A 27 18.50 -17.46 30.98
CA PHE A 27 17.41 -17.71 31.93
C PHE A 27 16.84 -19.13 31.77
N ASP A 28 16.37 -19.71 32.87
CA ASP A 28 15.66 -21.00 32.85
C ASP A 28 14.21 -20.79 32.43
N ILE A 29 13.77 -21.52 31.39
CA ILE A 29 12.41 -21.46 30.87
C ILE A 29 11.35 -21.98 31.87
N ASN A 30 11.78 -22.76 32.86
CA ASN A 30 10.89 -23.32 33.89
C ASN A 30 10.83 -22.45 35.16
N ASP A 31 11.68 -21.43 35.28
CA ASP A 31 11.68 -20.52 36.43
C ASP A 31 10.66 -19.40 36.22
N VAL A 32 9.68 -19.32 37.12
CA VAL A 32 8.64 -18.28 37.11
C VAL A 32 9.24 -16.88 37.20
N ASN A 33 10.36 -16.69 37.92
CA ASN A 33 11.02 -15.38 38.02
C ASN A 33 11.67 -14.95 36.70
N SER A 34 11.94 -15.89 35.79
CA SER A 34 12.48 -15.59 34.46
C SER A 34 11.42 -14.96 33.56
N VAL A 35 10.13 -15.26 33.78
CA VAL A 35 9.02 -14.58 33.09
C VAL A 35 9.03 -13.08 33.39
N ASP A 36 9.10 -12.71 34.66
CA ASP A 36 9.09 -11.29 35.07
C ASP A 36 10.29 -10.51 34.52
N LYS A 37 11.49 -11.12 34.56
CA LYS A 37 12.71 -10.53 34.00
C LYS A 37 12.59 -10.30 32.49
N VAL A 38 12.02 -11.26 31.76
CA VAL A 38 11.78 -11.10 30.31
C VAL A 38 10.78 -10.00 30.04
N ILE A 39 9.69 -9.92 30.80
CA ILE A 39 8.68 -8.85 30.66
C ILE A 39 9.31 -7.48 30.90
N GLU A 40 10.18 -7.33 31.90
CA GLU A 40 10.87 -6.07 32.17
C GLU A 40 11.83 -5.66 31.04
N SER A 41 12.61 -6.62 30.52
CA SER A 41 13.50 -6.40 29.38
C SER A 41 12.70 -6.00 28.13
N LEU A 42 11.62 -6.72 27.83
CA LEU A 42 10.73 -6.45 26.71
C LEU A 42 10.08 -5.07 26.84
N ARG A 43 9.61 -4.71 28.03
CA ARG A 43 9.02 -3.39 28.30
C ARG A 43 10.00 -2.26 27.99
N SER A 44 11.26 -2.41 28.41
CA SER A 44 12.31 -1.41 28.14
C SER A 44 12.59 -1.31 26.65
N ALA A 45 12.78 -2.45 25.98
CA ALA A 45 13.02 -2.50 24.53
C ALA A 45 11.86 -1.89 23.72
N LEU A 46 10.61 -2.18 24.08
CA LEU A 46 9.43 -1.61 23.40
C LEU A 46 9.34 -0.09 23.58
N LYS A 47 9.63 0.42 24.79
CA LYS A 47 9.65 1.87 25.05
C LYS A 47 10.70 2.61 24.21
N GLU A 48 11.82 1.97 23.92
CA GLU A 48 12.88 2.52 23.06
C GLU A 48 12.50 2.41 21.59
N ASN A 49 12.11 1.21 21.13
CA ASN A 49 11.83 0.94 19.73
C ASN A 49 10.61 1.71 19.22
N HIS A 50 9.58 1.93 20.04
CA HIS A 50 8.41 2.72 19.65
C HIS A 50 8.76 4.19 19.36
N LYS A 51 9.85 4.71 19.92
CA LYS A 51 10.35 6.07 19.62
C LYS A 51 11.21 6.12 18.37
N ASN A 52 11.66 4.98 17.86
CA ASN A 52 12.46 4.91 16.64
C ASN A 52 11.53 4.94 15.42
N LEU A 53 11.19 6.16 14.99
CA LEU A 53 10.30 6.38 13.85
C LEU A 53 10.80 5.71 12.56
N ASN A 54 12.12 5.65 12.33
CA ASN A 54 12.67 4.98 11.15
C ASN A 54 12.32 3.49 11.12
N LEU A 55 12.40 2.81 12.28
CA LEU A 55 12.02 1.41 12.41
C LEU A 55 10.52 1.22 12.19
N VAL A 56 9.69 2.07 12.82
CA VAL A 56 8.23 2.03 12.69
C VAL A 56 7.79 2.21 11.23
N PHE A 57 8.32 3.23 10.56
CA PHE A 57 8.01 3.48 9.15
C PHE A 57 8.53 2.37 8.24
N GLY A 58 9.73 1.82 8.52
CA GLY A 58 10.28 0.68 7.77
C GLY A 58 9.36 -0.53 7.84
N LYS A 59 9.02 -0.99 9.06
CA LYS A 59 8.14 -2.15 9.26
C LYS A 59 6.73 -1.95 8.71
N ARG A 60 6.21 -0.72 8.77
CA ARG A 60 4.92 -0.38 8.16
C ARG A 60 4.96 -0.50 6.63
N VAL A 61 6.04 -0.06 5.99
CA VAL A 61 6.21 -0.14 4.53
C VAL A 61 6.42 -1.59 4.09
N GLU A 62 7.19 -2.40 4.83
CA GLU A 62 7.30 -3.85 4.61
C GLU A 62 5.92 -4.53 4.65
N SER A 63 5.13 -4.24 5.70
CA SER A 63 3.77 -4.77 5.85
C SER A 63 2.84 -4.34 4.71
N MET A 64 2.93 -3.06 4.31
CA MET A 64 2.18 -2.50 3.19
C MET A 64 2.53 -3.19 1.87
N PHE A 65 3.81 -3.48 1.61
CA PHE A 65 4.24 -4.19 0.40
C PHE A 65 3.54 -5.54 0.25
N GLY A 66 3.54 -6.36 1.31
CA GLY A 66 2.89 -7.68 1.28
C GLY A 66 1.40 -7.57 0.93
N LEU A 67 0.71 -6.56 1.46
CA LEU A 67 -0.69 -6.28 1.15
C LEU A 67 -0.88 -5.78 -0.29
N VAL A 68 -0.05 -4.85 -0.76
CA VAL A 68 -0.09 -4.33 -2.14
C VAL A 68 0.08 -5.46 -3.14
N ALA A 69 1.13 -6.28 -2.98
CA ALA A 69 1.40 -7.42 -3.85
C ALA A 69 0.25 -8.45 -3.83
N ALA A 70 -0.38 -8.69 -2.68
CA ALA A 70 -1.55 -9.58 -2.59
C ALA A 70 -2.78 -9.01 -3.34
N SER A 71 -2.96 -7.69 -3.26
CA SER A 71 -4.14 -6.97 -3.77
C SER A 71 -4.11 -6.75 -5.29
N LEU A 72 -2.93 -6.67 -5.91
CA LEU A 72 -2.78 -6.56 -7.37
C LEU A 72 -3.16 -7.84 -8.13
N GLY A 73 -3.24 -8.98 -7.43
CA GLY A 73 -3.95 -10.16 -7.92
C GLY A 73 -3.16 -11.11 -8.82
N LYS A 74 -1.87 -10.86 -9.14
CA LYS A 74 -1.02 -11.80 -9.89
C LYS A 74 -0.20 -12.77 -9.04
N CYS A 75 -0.22 -12.65 -7.70
CA CYS A 75 0.50 -13.56 -6.78
C CYS A 75 -0.30 -14.82 -6.42
N SER A 76 0.32 -16.00 -6.51
CA SER A 76 -0.14 -17.29 -5.96
C SER A 76 0.24 -17.47 -4.49
N LEU A 77 1.42 -16.96 -4.12
CA LEU A 77 1.95 -17.04 -2.75
C LEU A 77 2.77 -15.79 -2.47
N ILE A 78 2.63 -15.27 -1.26
CA ILE A 78 3.55 -14.29 -0.67
C ILE A 78 3.92 -14.86 0.70
N LYS A 79 5.21 -15.12 0.91
CA LYS A 79 5.76 -15.61 2.17
C LYS A 79 6.76 -14.58 2.69
N GLN A 80 6.73 -14.28 3.97
CA GLN A 80 7.80 -13.55 4.62
C GLN A 80 9.06 -14.45 4.68
N GLU A 81 10.15 -14.03 4.03
CA GLU A 81 11.34 -14.86 3.84
C GLU A 81 12.35 -14.69 4.98
N ASP A 82 12.47 -13.48 5.55
CA ASP A 82 13.29 -13.17 6.73
C ASP A 82 12.70 -13.72 8.06
N GLY A 83 11.53 -14.36 7.99
CA GLY A 83 10.88 -14.98 9.13
C GLY A 83 11.41 -16.38 9.43
N GLY A 84 11.84 -16.59 10.68
CA GLY A 84 12.29 -17.89 11.20
C GLY A 84 13.78 -17.92 11.53
N GLU A 85 14.31 -19.12 11.74
CA GLU A 85 15.74 -19.33 11.98
C GLU A 85 16.46 -19.68 10.68
N ALA A 86 17.65 -19.13 10.51
CA ALA A 86 18.54 -19.44 9.41
C ALA A 86 19.95 -19.70 9.95
N TYR A 87 20.60 -20.71 9.38
CA TYR A 87 21.98 -21.06 9.70
C TYR A 87 22.79 -20.97 8.42
N CYS A 88 23.81 -20.12 8.42
CA CYS A 88 24.67 -19.93 7.27
C CYS A 88 26.09 -19.64 7.76
N ASN A 89 27.09 -20.15 7.03
CA ASN A 89 28.50 -19.83 7.30
C ASN A 89 28.93 -18.52 6.65
N ASP A 90 28.11 -17.98 5.75
CA ASP A 90 28.37 -16.77 4.99
C ASP A 90 27.69 -15.54 5.59
N ASP A 91 28.28 -14.36 5.39
CA ASP A 91 27.62 -13.08 5.66
C ASP A 91 26.55 -12.85 4.59
N ILE A 92 25.29 -13.09 4.96
CA ILE A 92 24.13 -12.99 4.08
C ILE A 92 23.06 -12.08 4.69
N SER A 93 22.21 -11.52 3.84
CA SER A 93 21.01 -10.80 4.26
C SER A 93 19.81 -11.43 3.58
N ILE A 94 18.84 -11.89 4.37
CA ILE A 94 17.64 -12.56 3.88
C ILE A 94 16.64 -11.48 3.46
N PRO A 95 16.11 -11.51 2.22
CA PRO A 95 15.08 -10.58 1.77
C PRO A 95 13.79 -10.69 2.58
N ASP A 96 12.98 -9.62 2.59
CA ASP A 96 11.74 -9.58 3.36
C ASP A 96 10.70 -10.60 2.87
N PHE A 97 10.56 -10.80 1.55
CA PHE A 97 9.52 -11.65 0.98
C PHE A 97 10.01 -12.60 -0.10
N ARG A 98 9.29 -13.71 -0.25
CA ARG A 98 9.27 -14.57 -1.42
C ARG A 98 7.89 -14.51 -2.07
N ILE A 99 7.87 -14.24 -3.37
CA ILE A 99 6.65 -14.17 -4.19
C ILE A 99 6.65 -15.33 -5.17
N VAL A 100 5.48 -15.94 -5.38
CA VAL A 100 5.21 -16.90 -6.46
C VAL A 100 4.08 -16.34 -7.33
N LEU A 101 4.28 -16.28 -8.64
CA LEU A 101 3.30 -15.75 -9.60
C LEU A 101 2.29 -16.80 -10.05
N LYS A 102 1.06 -16.37 -10.37
CA LYS A 102 -0.03 -17.26 -10.83
C LYS A 102 0.14 -17.82 -12.22
N GLU A 103 0.73 -17.05 -13.11
CA GLU A 103 0.75 -17.38 -14.54
C GLU A 103 1.62 -18.60 -14.83
N ASN A 104 2.77 -18.70 -14.17
CA ASN A 104 3.78 -19.70 -14.49
C ASN A 104 4.43 -20.34 -13.25
N ASN A 105 3.96 -20.04 -12.03
CA ASN A 105 4.57 -20.44 -10.76
C ASN A 105 6.05 -20.04 -10.60
N SER A 106 6.54 -19.10 -11.41
CA SER A 106 7.87 -18.52 -11.20
C SER A 106 7.91 -17.79 -9.86
N SER A 107 9.09 -17.79 -9.25
CA SER A 107 9.29 -17.15 -7.95
C SER A 107 10.46 -16.18 -7.96
N PHE A 108 10.33 -15.12 -7.17
CA PHE A 108 11.43 -14.20 -6.87
C PHE A 108 11.36 -13.75 -5.41
N LEU A 109 12.50 -13.36 -4.89
CA LEU A 109 12.67 -12.74 -3.59
C LEU A 109 12.49 -11.22 -3.72
N VAL A 110 12.05 -10.57 -2.66
CA VAL A 110 11.87 -9.12 -2.61
C VAL A 110 12.48 -8.55 -1.34
N GLU A 111 13.40 -7.63 -1.53
CA GLU A 111 13.93 -6.75 -0.49
C GLU A 111 13.18 -5.41 -0.53
N VAL A 112 12.53 -5.02 0.56
CA VAL A 112 11.66 -3.85 0.66
C VAL A 112 12.41 -2.72 1.37
N LYS A 113 12.30 -1.51 0.80
CA LYS A 113 12.88 -0.30 1.38
C LYS A 113 11.93 0.87 1.31
N ASN A 114 11.85 1.58 2.43
CA ASN A 114 11.22 2.90 2.48
C ASN A 114 12.24 4.00 2.15
N TYR A 115 11.84 4.94 1.31
CA TYR A 115 12.63 6.12 0.96
C TYR A 115 11.82 7.41 1.17
N HIS A 116 12.33 8.30 2.02
CA HIS A 116 11.64 9.51 2.46
C HIS A 116 12.36 10.83 2.11
N ARG A 117 13.47 10.77 1.37
CA ARG A 117 14.17 11.99 0.91
C ARG A 117 13.54 12.51 -0.38
N GLU A 118 13.82 13.76 -0.72
CA GLU A 118 13.39 14.37 -2.00
C GLU A 118 13.95 13.59 -3.19
N PRO A 119 13.12 12.86 -3.96
CA PRO A 119 13.61 11.89 -4.94
C PRO A 119 14.27 12.52 -6.17
N PHE A 120 13.88 13.74 -6.54
CA PHE A 120 14.49 14.47 -7.66
C PHE A 120 15.88 15.02 -7.33
N SER A 121 16.15 15.27 -6.05
CA SER A 121 17.42 15.85 -5.60
C SER A 121 18.38 14.81 -5.01
N ASN A 122 17.90 13.60 -4.71
CA ASN A 122 18.67 12.57 -4.00
C ASN A 122 18.46 11.19 -4.62
N LYS A 123 19.56 10.49 -4.90
CA LYS A 123 19.53 9.10 -5.38
C LYS A 123 19.30 8.11 -4.23
N PHE A 124 18.56 7.04 -4.51
CA PHE A 124 18.45 5.91 -3.59
C PHE A 124 19.75 5.11 -3.62
N SER A 125 20.18 4.56 -2.47
CA SER A 125 21.40 3.74 -2.46
C SER A 125 21.50 2.74 -1.32
N PHE A 126 22.20 1.64 -1.59
CA PHE A 126 22.64 0.64 -0.63
C PHE A 126 24.14 0.73 -0.37
N THR A 127 24.62 0.28 0.80
CA THR A 127 26.06 -0.02 0.93
C THR A 127 26.39 -1.23 0.07
N LYS A 128 27.61 -1.26 -0.50
CA LYS A 128 28.09 -2.39 -1.30
C LYS A 128 27.93 -3.72 -0.56
N ARG A 129 28.39 -3.78 0.69
CA ARG A 129 28.32 -4.97 1.54
C ARG A 129 26.89 -5.52 1.68
N TYR A 130 25.92 -4.64 1.96
CA TYR A 130 24.54 -5.07 2.16
C TYR A 130 23.86 -5.52 0.86
N PHE A 131 24.10 -4.80 -0.24
CA PHE A 131 23.57 -5.19 -1.54
C PHE A 131 24.10 -6.58 -1.94
N GLU A 132 25.41 -6.80 -1.80
CA GLU A 132 26.05 -8.06 -2.13
C GLU A 132 25.66 -9.21 -1.19
N SER A 133 25.39 -8.95 0.09
CA SER A 133 24.91 -9.97 1.03
C SER A 133 23.48 -10.45 0.70
N VAL A 134 22.64 -9.57 0.14
CA VAL A 134 21.32 -9.92 -0.40
C VAL A 134 21.44 -10.76 -1.68
N LEU A 135 22.32 -10.36 -2.61
CA LEU A 135 22.57 -11.14 -3.84
C LEU A 135 23.11 -12.53 -3.52
N LYS A 136 24.03 -12.62 -2.56
CA LYS A 136 24.59 -13.91 -2.12
C LYS A 136 23.52 -14.85 -1.56
N TYR A 137 22.56 -14.33 -0.80
CA TYR A 137 21.42 -15.14 -0.36
C TYR A 137 20.61 -15.68 -1.55
N SER A 138 20.30 -14.80 -2.51
CA SER A 138 19.56 -15.15 -3.74
C SER A 138 20.24 -16.28 -4.53
N GLU A 139 21.57 -16.25 -4.65
CA GLU A 139 22.38 -17.30 -5.27
C GLU A 139 22.28 -18.62 -4.49
N LEU A 140 22.44 -18.59 -3.16
CA LEU A 140 22.41 -19.79 -2.31
C LEU A 140 21.08 -20.55 -2.39
N VAL A 141 19.96 -19.84 -2.50
CA VAL A 141 18.62 -20.45 -2.58
C VAL A 141 18.12 -20.65 -4.01
N GLY A 142 18.90 -20.25 -5.01
CA GLY A 142 18.55 -20.38 -6.43
C GLY A 142 17.27 -19.64 -6.82
N CYS A 143 17.00 -18.48 -6.24
CA CYS A 143 15.79 -17.70 -6.49
C CYS A 143 16.17 -16.23 -6.76
N PRO A 144 15.83 -15.64 -7.93
CA PRO A 144 16.21 -14.28 -8.27
C PRO A 144 15.64 -13.28 -7.26
N VAL A 145 16.34 -12.19 -7.01
CA VAL A 145 15.91 -11.13 -6.07
C VAL A 145 15.58 -9.84 -6.80
N LYS A 146 14.56 -9.14 -6.31
CA LYS A 146 14.18 -7.79 -6.73
C LYS A 146 14.18 -6.84 -5.53
N PHE A 147 14.35 -5.56 -5.79
CA PHE A 147 14.31 -4.50 -4.79
C PHE A 147 13.03 -3.69 -4.95
N ALA A 148 12.15 -3.73 -3.96
CA ALA A 148 10.94 -2.91 -3.90
C ALA A 148 11.24 -1.62 -3.12
N ILE A 149 11.27 -0.48 -3.80
CA ILE A 149 11.50 0.83 -3.18
C ILE A 149 10.20 1.61 -3.14
N TYR A 150 9.83 2.05 -1.94
CA TYR A 150 8.70 2.95 -1.73
C TYR A 150 9.17 4.39 -1.57
N TYR A 151 8.92 5.22 -2.57
CA TYR A 151 9.13 6.67 -2.52
C TYR A 151 7.97 7.32 -1.78
N SER A 152 8.05 7.32 -0.44
CA SER A 152 6.94 7.70 0.44
C SER A 152 6.38 9.11 0.21
N LYS A 153 7.23 10.08 -0.17
CA LYS A 153 6.81 11.46 -0.50
C LYS A 153 5.99 11.56 -1.79
N MET A 154 6.10 10.58 -2.69
CA MET A 154 5.38 10.53 -3.97
C MET A 154 4.26 9.50 -3.97
N ASN A 155 4.12 8.72 -2.90
CA ASN A 155 3.26 7.52 -2.85
C ASN A 155 3.51 6.57 -4.05
N LEU A 156 4.78 6.37 -4.40
CA LEU A 156 5.19 5.61 -5.59
C LEU A 156 5.97 4.36 -5.19
N TRP A 157 5.63 3.24 -5.81
CA TRP A 157 6.35 1.99 -5.70
C TRP A 157 7.13 1.71 -6.99
N VAL A 158 8.36 1.24 -6.84
CA VAL A 158 9.14 0.64 -7.95
C VAL A 158 9.65 -0.73 -7.53
N LEU A 159 9.70 -1.67 -8.47
CA LEU A 159 10.23 -3.02 -8.29
C LEU A 159 11.35 -3.20 -9.30
N LEU A 160 12.58 -3.34 -8.83
CA LEU A 160 13.77 -3.28 -9.67
C LEU A 160 14.55 -4.58 -9.62
N ASP A 161 15.08 -4.97 -10.78
CA ASP A 161 16.15 -5.96 -10.85
C ASP A 161 17.48 -5.37 -10.32
N PRO A 162 18.41 -6.19 -9.82
CA PRO A 162 19.71 -5.73 -9.32
C PRO A 162 20.51 -4.90 -10.36
N GLU A 163 20.33 -5.20 -11.63
CA GLU A 163 20.99 -4.53 -12.77
C GLU A 163 20.58 -3.06 -12.92
N ALA A 164 19.48 -2.62 -12.29
CA ALA A 164 19.05 -1.23 -12.28
C ALA A 164 19.98 -0.32 -11.46
N PHE A 165 20.87 -0.90 -10.64
CA PHE A 165 21.72 -0.15 -9.72
C PHE A 165 23.15 -0.05 -10.23
N GLU A 166 23.68 1.17 -10.26
CA GLU A 166 25.06 1.43 -10.66
C GLU A 166 26.00 1.50 -9.45
N PRO A 167 27.21 0.92 -9.52
CA PRO A 167 28.20 1.05 -8.47
C PRO A 167 28.77 2.47 -8.44
N HIS A 168 28.73 3.13 -7.29
CA HIS A 168 29.30 4.45 -7.07
C HIS A 168 29.85 4.59 -5.65
N GLY A 169 31.17 4.84 -5.51
CA GLY A 169 31.78 5.18 -4.22
C GLY A 169 31.53 4.16 -3.09
N GLY A 170 31.59 2.85 -3.39
CA GLY A 170 31.31 1.79 -2.40
C GLY A 170 29.83 1.58 -2.09
N ARG A 171 28.94 2.09 -2.96
CA ARG A 171 27.48 1.95 -2.88
C ARG A 171 26.94 1.44 -4.20
N TYR A 172 25.73 0.90 -4.18
CA TYR A 172 24.90 0.67 -5.36
C TYR A 172 23.80 1.73 -5.36
N VAL A 173 23.60 2.42 -6.47
CA VAL A 173 22.83 3.67 -6.53
C VAL A 173 21.86 3.63 -7.71
N VAL A 174 20.65 4.17 -7.52
CA VAL A 174 19.67 4.37 -8.59
C VAL A 174 18.98 5.73 -8.40
N ASP A 175 18.81 6.49 -9.47
CA ASP A 175 17.98 7.71 -9.46
C ASP A 175 16.52 7.42 -9.81
N LEU A 176 15.64 8.37 -9.50
CA LEU A 176 14.20 8.21 -9.69
C LEU A 176 13.84 7.90 -11.15
N GLN A 177 14.48 8.57 -12.11
CA GLN A 177 14.17 8.38 -13.52
C GLN A 177 14.48 6.94 -13.96
N THR A 178 15.66 6.44 -13.65
CA THR A 178 16.06 5.06 -13.95
C THR A 178 15.15 4.05 -13.24
N ALA A 179 14.84 4.30 -11.97
CA ALA A 179 13.94 3.47 -11.18
C ALA A 179 12.52 3.40 -11.78
N MET A 180 11.98 4.51 -12.27
CA MET A 180 10.68 4.53 -12.93
C MET A 180 10.72 3.83 -14.30
N MET A 181 11.79 4.02 -15.07
CA MET A 181 11.96 3.39 -16.38
C MET A 181 12.10 1.87 -16.30
N GLN A 182 12.77 1.35 -15.27
CA GLN A 182 12.99 -0.08 -15.09
C GLN A 182 11.98 -0.74 -14.12
N ASN A 183 10.89 -0.05 -13.79
CA ASN A 183 9.90 -0.55 -12.85
C ASN A 183 9.16 -1.80 -13.38
N GLU A 184 9.24 -2.90 -12.63
CA GLU A 184 8.60 -4.17 -12.96
C GLU A 184 7.30 -4.46 -12.19
N PHE A 185 6.68 -3.47 -11.55
CA PHE A 185 5.42 -3.69 -10.80
C PHE A 185 4.27 -4.24 -11.66
N ILE A 186 4.35 -4.11 -12.99
CA ILE A 186 3.44 -4.78 -13.93
C ILE A 186 3.41 -6.31 -13.76
N THR A 187 4.54 -6.92 -13.36
CA THR A 187 4.66 -8.36 -13.08
C THR A 187 3.74 -8.79 -11.93
N LEU A 188 3.45 -7.86 -11.00
CA LEU A 188 2.51 -8.08 -9.89
C LEU A 188 1.06 -7.71 -10.25
N GLY A 189 0.84 -7.05 -11.40
CA GLY A 189 -0.47 -6.64 -11.90
C GLY A 189 -0.75 -5.14 -11.81
N ASP A 190 0.26 -4.31 -11.55
CA ASP A 190 0.06 -2.87 -11.46
C ASP A 190 -0.34 -2.26 -12.80
N GLN A 191 -1.15 -1.20 -12.73
CA GLN A 191 -1.70 -0.49 -13.88
C GLN A 191 -1.85 0.98 -13.52
N TRP A 192 -1.59 1.83 -14.51
CA TRP A 192 -1.99 3.22 -14.46
C TRP A 192 -3.45 3.34 -14.90
N ILE A 193 -4.28 3.98 -14.08
CA ILE A 193 -5.71 4.15 -14.33
C ILE A 193 -5.99 5.62 -14.63
N SER A 194 -6.77 5.85 -15.67
CA SER A 194 -7.29 7.16 -16.05
C SER A 194 -8.77 7.06 -16.43
N THR A 195 -9.51 8.15 -16.22
CA THR A 195 -10.92 8.30 -16.61
C THR A 195 -11.18 9.74 -17.06
N THR A 196 -12.37 10.01 -17.59
CA THR A 196 -12.79 11.37 -17.95
C THR A 196 -13.25 12.14 -16.70
N PRO A 197 -12.66 13.30 -16.36
CA PRO A 197 -13.10 14.13 -15.24
C PRO A 197 -14.40 14.91 -15.55
N PRO A 198 -15.11 15.43 -14.53
CA PRO A 198 -14.91 15.19 -13.10
C PRO A 198 -15.53 13.86 -12.63
N ILE A 199 -15.16 13.41 -11.43
CA ILE A 199 -15.96 12.45 -10.66
C ILE A 199 -16.83 13.22 -9.68
N GLU A 200 -18.13 12.91 -9.63
CA GLU A 200 -19.05 13.54 -8.67
C GLU A 200 -19.80 12.46 -7.87
N ILE A 201 -19.90 12.65 -6.56
CA ILE A 201 -20.62 11.75 -5.66
C ILE A 201 -21.69 12.56 -4.93
N TYR A 202 -22.93 12.10 -5.01
CA TYR A 202 -24.07 12.71 -4.35
C TYR A 202 -24.61 11.78 -3.27
N ILE A 203 -24.56 12.23 -2.02
CA ILE A 203 -25.20 11.57 -0.89
C ILE A 203 -26.62 12.12 -0.77
N ILE A 204 -27.63 11.31 -1.12
CA ILE A 204 -29.03 11.74 -1.21
C ILE A 204 -29.76 11.50 0.12
N SER A 205 -30.46 12.51 0.62
CA SER A 205 -31.28 12.38 1.84
C SER A 205 -32.59 11.62 1.57
N ASP A 206 -33.08 10.87 2.57
CA ASP A 206 -34.37 10.19 2.48
C ASP A 206 -35.52 11.20 2.58
N PRO A 207 -36.32 11.41 1.51
CA PRO A 207 -37.41 12.37 1.50
C PRO A 207 -38.49 12.05 2.54
N SER A 208 -38.57 10.80 3.01
CA SER A 208 -39.52 10.36 4.03
C SER A 208 -39.03 10.61 5.48
N LYS A 209 -37.80 11.08 5.66
CA LYS A 209 -37.17 11.31 6.98
C LYS A 209 -36.80 12.80 7.16
N PRO A 210 -36.66 13.28 8.41
CA PRO A 210 -36.15 14.62 8.68
C PRO A 210 -34.78 14.84 8.05
N ALA A 211 -34.56 16.04 7.50
CA ALA A 211 -33.29 16.49 6.91
C ALA A 211 -33.24 18.03 6.88
N THR A 212 -33.68 18.67 7.96
CA THR A 212 -33.66 20.14 8.05
C THR A 212 -32.21 20.62 8.01
N TYR A 213 -31.94 21.63 7.19
CA TYR A 213 -30.62 22.25 7.03
C TYR A 213 -30.64 23.62 7.68
N ASP A 214 -29.68 23.87 8.57
CA ASP A 214 -29.45 25.17 9.18
C ASP A 214 -28.37 25.90 8.36
N GLU A 215 -28.75 27.01 7.72
CA GLU A 215 -27.82 27.80 6.89
C GLU A 215 -26.78 28.55 7.72
N ASP A 216 -27.07 28.88 8.99
CA ASP A 216 -26.17 29.65 9.85
C ASP A 216 -25.05 28.78 10.42
N SER A 217 -25.38 27.56 10.84
CA SER A 217 -24.40 26.60 11.39
C SER A 217 -23.80 25.66 10.35
N GLY A 218 -24.48 25.45 9.23
CA GLY A 218 -24.13 24.43 8.23
C GLY A 218 -24.43 22.99 8.71
N GLU A 219 -25.11 22.84 9.85
CA GLU A 219 -25.40 21.53 10.43
C GLU A 219 -26.71 20.93 9.92
N THR A 220 -26.74 19.61 9.81
CA THR A 220 -27.95 18.85 9.47
C THR A 220 -27.84 17.41 9.94
N ASN A 221 -28.97 16.83 10.31
CA ASN A 221 -29.11 15.41 10.61
C ASN A 221 -30.08 14.80 9.60
N PHE A 222 -29.62 13.79 8.86
CA PHE A 222 -30.42 13.15 7.82
C PHE A 222 -30.09 11.67 7.71
N ILE A 223 -31.03 10.92 7.11
CA ILE A 223 -30.83 9.52 6.76
C ILE A 223 -30.48 9.44 5.28
N ILE A 224 -29.40 8.73 4.95
CA ILE A 224 -28.99 8.50 3.57
C ILE A 224 -29.97 7.53 2.92
N LYS A 225 -30.57 7.93 1.81
CA LYS A 225 -31.43 7.07 0.99
C LYS A 225 -30.66 6.35 -0.10
N ASN A 226 -29.74 7.08 -0.73
CA ASN A 226 -29.01 6.59 -1.88
C ASN A 226 -27.69 7.35 -2.04
N VAL A 227 -26.77 6.76 -2.81
CA VAL A 227 -25.54 7.41 -3.29
C VAL A 227 -25.56 7.34 -4.81
N LEU A 228 -25.46 8.49 -5.47
CA LEU A 228 -25.33 8.59 -6.92
C LEU A 228 -23.89 8.96 -7.26
N CYS A 229 -23.31 8.28 -8.25
CA CYS A 229 -21.95 8.56 -8.71
C CYS A 229 -22.01 8.95 -10.19
N TYR A 230 -21.30 10.00 -10.56
CA TYR A 230 -21.22 10.50 -11.93
C TYR A 230 -19.77 10.53 -12.40
N CYS A 231 -19.56 10.23 -13.68
CA CYS A 231 -18.29 10.44 -14.38
C CYS A 231 -18.56 11.35 -15.57
N ALA A 232 -17.93 12.52 -15.61
CA ALA A 232 -18.11 13.51 -16.66
C ALA A 232 -19.60 13.85 -16.93
N GLY A 233 -20.39 14.00 -15.85
CA GLY A 233 -21.83 14.29 -15.91
C GLY A 233 -22.73 13.09 -16.24
N ASN A 234 -22.18 11.90 -16.49
CA ASN A 234 -22.96 10.69 -16.75
C ASN A 234 -23.17 9.89 -15.46
N LEU A 235 -24.42 9.59 -15.10
CA LEU A 235 -24.76 8.75 -13.96
C LEU A 235 -24.30 7.31 -14.23
N VAL A 236 -23.47 6.74 -13.37
CA VAL A 236 -23.13 5.31 -13.47
C VAL A 236 -24.23 4.44 -12.87
N GLU A 237 -24.50 3.30 -13.50
CA GLU A 237 -25.68 2.49 -13.17
C GLU A 237 -25.31 1.25 -12.36
N THR A 238 -24.18 0.62 -12.67
CA THR A 238 -23.81 -0.66 -12.07
C THR A 238 -23.13 -0.49 -10.70
N ASP A 239 -23.31 -1.46 -9.82
CA ASP A 239 -22.65 -1.45 -8.51
C ASP A 239 -21.12 -1.48 -8.65
N LYS A 240 -20.60 -2.13 -9.70
CA LYS A 240 -19.17 -2.18 -9.97
C LYS A 240 -18.59 -0.82 -10.34
N GLU A 241 -19.29 -0.05 -11.18
CA GLU A 241 -18.84 1.30 -11.53
C GLU A 241 -18.90 2.25 -10.33
N LYS A 242 -19.96 2.15 -9.52
CA LYS A 242 -20.08 2.92 -8.27
C LYS A 242 -18.96 2.58 -7.30
N GLU A 243 -18.65 1.29 -7.13
CA GLU A 243 -17.52 0.82 -6.33
C GLU A 243 -16.19 1.41 -6.83
N LEU A 244 -15.92 1.33 -8.14
CA LEU A 244 -14.69 1.88 -8.73
C LEU A 244 -14.60 3.39 -8.56
N LEU A 245 -15.67 4.14 -8.83
CA LEU A 245 -15.70 5.59 -8.65
C LEU A 245 -15.45 5.99 -7.20
N ASN A 246 -16.06 5.31 -6.23
CA ASN A 246 -15.80 5.56 -4.82
C ASN A 246 -14.34 5.30 -4.47
N LEU A 247 -13.74 4.21 -4.95
CA LEU A 247 -12.33 3.91 -4.72
C LEU A 247 -11.40 4.94 -5.37
N PHE A 248 -11.71 5.41 -6.58
CA PHE A 248 -10.95 6.45 -7.28
C PHE A 248 -11.05 7.80 -6.59
N ALA A 249 -12.23 8.20 -6.14
CA ALA A 249 -12.44 9.43 -5.39
C ALA A 249 -11.71 9.41 -4.03
N MET A 250 -11.74 8.29 -3.32
CA MET A 250 -11.14 8.18 -1.98
C MET A 250 -9.61 8.01 -2.00
N TYR A 251 -9.07 7.30 -2.99
CA TYR A 251 -7.67 6.85 -2.96
C TYR A 251 -6.84 7.26 -4.18
N GLY A 252 -7.48 7.80 -5.21
CA GLY A 252 -6.82 8.35 -6.40
C GLY A 252 -6.09 9.66 -6.12
N LYS A 253 -5.46 10.18 -7.17
CA LYS A 253 -4.68 11.44 -7.14
C LYS A 253 -5.56 12.69 -7.17
N TRP A 254 -6.79 12.59 -7.65
CA TRP A 254 -7.66 13.74 -7.83
C TRP A 254 -8.09 14.33 -6.48
N THR A 255 -8.16 15.66 -6.43
CA THR A 255 -8.43 16.41 -5.21
C THR A 255 -9.92 16.71 -5.12
N GLU A 256 -10.46 16.69 -3.90
CA GLU A 256 -11.81 17.19 -3.63
C GLU A 256 -11.84 18.71 -3.82
N THR A 257 -12.54 19.18 -4.85
CA THR A 257 -12.64 20.61 -5.20
C THR A 257 -13.92 21.25 -4.69
N GLU A 258 -14.99 20.47 -4.50
CA GLU A 258 -16.26 20.93 -3.98
C GLU A 258 -16.84 19.91 -2.99
N ALA A 259 -17.35 20.40 -1.85
CA ALA A 259 -18.21 19.67 -0.92
C ALA A 259 -19.39 20.58 -0.55
N LEU A 260 -20.48 20.49 -1.32
CA LEU A 260 -21.57 21.46 -1.27
C LEU A 260 -22.91 20.81 -0.87
N PRO A 261 -23.61 21.34 0.15
CA PRO A 261 -24.97 20.94 0.44
C PRO A 261 -25.91 21.50 -0.63
N VAL A 262 -26.75 20.64 -1.20
CA VAL A 262 -27.84 21.01 -2.10
C VAL A 262 -29.10 21.10 -1.27
N VAL A 263 -29.57 22.33 -1.05
CA VAL A 263 -30.67 22.63 -0.12
C VAL A 263 -31.86 23.20 -0.91
N SER A 264 -33.06 22.79 -0.52
CA SER A 264 -34.30 23.38 -1.03
C SER A 264 -35.30 23.52 0.12
N GLN A 265 -35.84 24.72 0.30
CA GLN A 265 -36.83 25.02 1.35
C GLN A 265 -36.35 24.57 2.76
N ASN A 266 -35.12 24.96 3.14
CA ASN A 266 -34.46 24.60 4.41
C ASN A 266 -34.32 23.09 4.65
N ARG A 267 -34.35 22.29 3.58
CA ARG A 267 -34.14 20.84 3.64
C ARG A 267 -32.92 20.48 2.81
N LEU A 268 -32.00 19.71 3.40
CA LEU A 268 -30.92 19.07 2.68
C LEU A 268 -31.51 18.02 1.73
N ILE A 269 -31.30 18.20 0.43
CA ILE A 269 -31.66 17.24 -0.62
C ILE A 269 -30.50 16.27 -0.85
N SER A 270 -29.28 16.80 -0.94
CA SER A 270 -28.08 15.99 -1.09
C SER A 270 -26.82 16.73 -0.66
N ILE A 271 -25.72 16.00 -0.44
CA ILE A 271 -24.37 16.57 -0.38
C ILE A 271 -23.64 16.16 -1.65
N LYS A 272 -23.13 17.13 -2.41
CA LYS A 272 -22.33 16.92 -3.61
C LYS A 272 -20.85 17.00 -3.26
N TYR A 273 -20.10 15.97 -3.60
CA TYR A 273 -18.65 15.96 -3.64
C TYR A 273 -18.18 15.95 -5.09
N LYS A 274 -17.16 16.74 -5.41
CA LYS A 274 -16.55 16.79 -6.74
C LYS A 274 -15.04 16.56 -6.63
N PHE A 275 -14.52 15.67 -7.46
CA PHE A 275 -13.11 15.29 -7.50
C PHE A 275 -12.55 15.51 -8.90
N GLU A 276 -11.44 16.23 -8.97
CA GLU A 276 -10.85 16.70 -10.22
C GLU A 276 -9.32 16.63 -10.19
N PRO A 277 -8.65 16.51 -11.34
CA PRO A 277 -7.22 16.76 -11.42
C PRO A 277 -6.91 18.20 -10.95
N GLU A 278 -5.75 18.39 -10.31
CA GLU A 278 -5.28 19.72 -9.89
C GLU A 278 -4.89 20.60 -11.08
N GLU A 279 -4.48 19.97 -12.18
CA GLU A 279 -4.12 20.60 -13.44
C GLU A 279 -5.35 20.78 -14.34
N GLU A 280 -5.22 21.62 -15.38
CA GLU A 280 -6.24 21.74 -16.41
C GLU A 280 -6.52 20.38 -17.06
N TYR A 281 -7.78 20.15 -17.42
CA TYR A 281 -8.20 18.89 -18.01
C TYR A 281 -7.44 18.63 -19.31
N SER A 282 -6.99 17.39 -19.49
CA SER A 282 -6.28 17.01 -20.71
C SER A 282 -7.18 17.11 -21.95
N GLU A 283 -6.63 17.68 -23.02
CA GLU A 283 -7.27 17.68 -24.34
C GLU A 283 -7.53 16.27 -24.90
N ASN A 284 -6.87 15.24 -24.34
CA ASN A 284 -7.06 13.84 -24.73
C ASN A 284 -8.40 13.24 -24.24
N GLY A 285 -9.16 13.95 -23.41
CA GLY A 285 -10.46 13.52 -22.90
C GLY A 285 -10.39 12.53 -21.73
N PHE A 286 -9.20 12.32 -21.15
CA PHE A 286 -9.01 11.56 -19.92
C PHE A 286 -7.85 12.12 -19.11
N ASP A 287 -7.94 11.98 -17.80
CA ASP A 287 -6.91 12.39 -16.85
C ASP A 287 -6.51 11.25 -15.91
N SER A 288 -5.26 11.29 -15.47
CA SER A 288 -4.68 10.25 -14.62
C SER A 288 -5.28 10.27 -13.22
N ILE A 289 -5.89 9.15 -12.80
CA ILE A 289 -6.29 8.91 -11.41
C ILE A 289 -5.10 8.35 -10.61
N GLY A 290 -4.15 7.67 -11.25
CA GLY A 290 -2.92 7.17 -10.64
C GLY A 290 -2.71 5.68 -10.81
N GLN A 291 -1.73 5.12 -10.11
CA GLN A 291 -1.39 3.69 -10.16
C GLN A 291 -2.19 2.89 -9.12
N LEU A 292 -2.51 1.63 -9.42
CA LEU A 292 -3.19 0.73 -8.47
C LEU A 292 -2.35 0.57 -7.20
N THR A 293 -1.04 0.39 -7.32
CA THR A 293 -0.11 0.33 -6.18
C THR A 293 -0.22 1.56 -5.26
N SER A 294 -0.28 2.76 -5.83
CA SER A 294 -0.45 4.02 -5.08
C SER A 294 -1.79 4.08 -4.38
N MET A 295 -2.89 3.75 -5.06
CA MET A 295 -4.23 3.78 -4.47
C MET A 295 -4.38 2.76 -3.33
N ILE A 296 -3.87 1.53 -3.51
CA ILE A 296 -3.85 0.51 -2.46
C ILE A 296 -3.00 0.98 -1.27
N SER A 297 -1.88 1.65 -1.53
CA SER A 297 -1.03 2.24 -0.50
C SER A 297 -1.75 3.37 0.25
N SER A 298 -2.52 4.23 -0.43
CA SER A 298 -3.35 5.25 0.20
C SER A 298 -4.40 4.65 1.11
N ALA A 299 -5.10 3.61 0.65
CA ALA A 299 -6.08 2.88 1.46
C ALA A 299 -5.43 2.22 2.69
N TYR A 300 -4.24 1.64 2.53
CA TYR A 300 -3.46 1.10 3.65
C TYR A 300 -3.08 2.18 4.65
N LYS A 301 -2.62 3.33 4.15
CA LYS A 301 -2.21 4.44 5.01
C LYS A 301 -3.37 4.92 5.86
N MET A 302 -4.51 5.18 5.24
CA MET A 302 -5.74 5.58 5.92
C MET A 302 -6.21 4.55 6.96
N ALA A 303 -5.99 3.25 6.72
CA ALA A 303 -6.34 2.20 7.67
C ALA A 303 -5.34 2.04 8.84
N THR A 304 -4.18 2.71 8.79
CA THR A 304 -3.08 2.57 9.76
C THR A 304 -2.59 3.91 10.34
N GLU A 305 -3.24 5.00 9.96
CA GLU A 305 -3.02 6.36 10.47
C GLU A 305 -4.29 6.87 11.15
N ASP A 306 -4.09 7.67 12.20
CA ASP A 306 -5.12 8.49 12.84
C ASP A 306 -4.55 9.89 13.04
N ASN A 307 -5.26 10.91 12.56
CA ASN A 307 -4.85 12.32 12.63
C ASN A 307 -3.38 12.57 12.22
N GLY A 308 -2.93 11.92 11.14
CA GLY A 308 -1.58 12.05 10.60
C GLY A 308 -0.48 11.29 11.37
N SER A 309 -0.85 10.55 12.42
CA SER A 309 0.07 9.71 13.21
C SER A 309 -0.14 8.23 12.89
N VAL A 310 0.96 7.48 12.79
CA VAL A 310 0.89 6.02 12.60
C VAL A 310 0.38 5.37 13.89
N VAL A 311 -0.78 4.73 13.82
CA VAL A 311 -1.39 3.99 14.95
C VAL A 311 -1.24 2.48 14.82
N ALA A 312 -0.90 1.98 13.64
CA ALA A 312 -0.69 0.56 13.41
C ALA A 312 0.41 0.30 12.35
N ILE A 313 1.14 -0.80 12.52
CA ILE A 313 2.10 -1.30 11.53
C ILE A 313 1.41 -2.25 10.55
N GLU A 314 0.52 -3.09 11.06
CA GLU A 314 -0.32 -4.04 10.31
C GLU A 314 -1.79 -3.64 10.37
N THR A 315 -2.59 -4.12 9.41
CA THR A 315 -4.04 -3.95 9.42
C THR A 315 -4.75 -5.29 9.66
N VAL A 316 -5.87 -5.24 10.38
CA VAL A 316 -6.77 -6.40 10.54
C VAL A 316 -7.66 -6.63 9.32
N ARG A 317 -7.72 -5.66 8.40
CA ARG A 317 -8.48 -5.75 7.16
C ARG A 317 -7.81 -6.72 6.20
N GLU A 318 -8.60 -7.53 5.50
CA GLU A 318 -8.07 -8.47 4.50
C GLU A 318 -7.62 -7.75 3.22
N ALA A 319 -6.63 -8.29 2.52
CA ALA A 319 -6.15 -7.78 1.22
C ALA A 319 -7.29 -7.50 0.22
N LYS A 320 -8.31 -8.35 0.21
CA LYS A 320 -9.49 -8.19 -0.65
C LYS A 320 -10.20 -6.85 -0.45
N SER A 321 -10.22 -6.32 0.77
CA SER A 321 -10.86 -5.03 1.07
C SER A 321 -10.08 -3.80 0.56
N PHE A 322 -8.81 -3.98 0.20
CA PHE A 322 -7.98 -2.93 -0.40
C PHE A 322 -7.87 -3.08 -1.92
N SER A 323 -8.36 -4.19 -2.47
CA SER A 323 -8.14 -4.54 -3.86
C SER A 323 -9.09 -3.77 -4.78
N ILE A 324 -8.52 -3.07 -5.75
CA ILE A 324 -9.27 -2.40 -6.81
C ILE A 324 -9.34 -3.37 -8.00
N VAL A 325 -10.38 -4.22 -8.01
CA VAL A 325 -10.53 -5.25 -9.03
C VAL A 325 -11.25 -4.69 -10.25
N ILE A 326 -10.53 -4.51 -11.36
CA ILE A 326 -11.10 -4.11 -12.66
C ILE A 326 -11.07 -5.35 -13.58
N PRO A 327 -12.24 -5.90 -13.98
CA PRO A 327 -12.31 -7.04 -14.90
C PRO A 327 -11.47 -6.83 -16.17
N GLU A 328 -10.89 -7.89 -16.72
CA GLU A 328 -10.04 -7.78 -17.92
C GLU A 328 -10.84 -7.34 -19.15
N ASP A 329 -12.10 -7.75 -19.24
CA ASP A 329 -13.08 -7.43 -20.26
C ASP A 329 -13.94 -6.18 -19.93
N TYR A 330 -13.57 -5.44 -18.88
CA TYR A 330 -14.31 -4.24 -18.48
C TYR A 330 -14.40 -3.24 -19.63
N SER A 331 -15.63 -2.85 -19.97
CA SER A 331 -15.94 -1.82 -20.95
C SER A 331 -17.20 -1.09 -20.53
N SER A 332 -17.14 0.24 -20.46
CA SER A 332 -18.29 1.08 -20.16
C SER A 332 -18.20 2.41 -20.90
N LYS A 333 -19.36 2.91 -21.31
CA LYS A 333 -19.52 4.27 -21.85
C LYS A 333 -19.78 5.30 -20.75
N LEU A 334 -20.31 4.87 -19.60
CA LEU A 334 -20.65 5.73 -18.46
C LEU A 334 -19.43 5.97 -17.57
N LEU A 335 -18.55 4.98 -17.46
CA LEU A 335 -17.25 5.08 -16.79
C LEU A 335 -16.15 4.53 -17.72
N PRO A 336 -15.70 5.33 -18.70
CA PRO A 336 -14.63 4.92 -19.61
C PRO A 336 -13.30 4.87 -18.86
N LEU A 337 -12.60 3.74 -18.92
CA LEU A 337 -11.31 3.57 -18.27
C LEU A 337 -10.20 3.35 -19.29
N TRP A 338 -9.14 4.16 -19.16
CA TRP A 338 -7.86 3.92 -19.82
C TRP A 338 -6.94 3.24 -18.82
N ARG A 339 -6.36 2.11 -19.23
CA ARG A 339 -5.53 1.25 -18.39
C ARG A 339 -4.17 1.08 -19.05
N PHE A 340 -3.17 1.79 -18.56
CA PHE A 340 -1.82 1.69 -19.10
C PHE A 340 -1.04 0.63 -18.33
N ARG A 341 -0.50 -0.33 -19.08
CA ARG A 341 0.36 -1.40 -18.61
C ARG A 341 1.80 -1.03 -18.96
N LEU A 342 2.47 -0.36 -18.02
CA LEU A 342 3.84 0.11 -18.21
C LEU A 342 4.81 -1.06 -18.12
N GLN A 343 5.57 -1.29 -19.18
CA GLN A 343 6.63 -2.29 -19.22
C GLN A 343 7.97 -1.63 -18.91
N PRO A 344 8.88 -2.31 -18.20
CA PRO A 344 10.22 -1.80 -17.96
C PRO A 344 10.96 -1.63 -19.29
N ASN A 345 11.64 -0.49 -19.46
CA ASN A 345 12.55 -0.28 -20.57
C ASN A 345 13.87 -1.00 -20.26
N LYS A 346 14.05 -2.18 -20.86
CA LYS A 346 15.23 -3.03 -20.63
C LYS A 346 16.44 -2.70 -21.51
N GLY A 347 16.36 -1.61 -22.31
CA GLY A 347 17.40 -1.24 -23.27
C GLY A 347 17.22 -1.93 -24.61
#